data_AF-A0A2N1VFJ1-F1
#
_entry.id   AF-A0A2N1VFJ1-F1
#
_cell.length_a   1.000
_cell.length_b   1.000
_cell.length_c   1.000
_cell.angle_alpha   90.00
_cell.angle_beta   90.00
_cell.angle_gamma   90.00
#
_symmetry.space_group_name_H-M   'P 1'
#
loop_
_entity.id
_entity.type
_entity.pdbx_description
1 polymer ?
#
loop_
_entity_poly.entity_id
_entity_poly.type
_entity_poly.pdbx_seq_one_letter_code
_entity_poly.pdbx_strand_id
1 'polypeptide(L)'
;NKNIRSINHNTVHAIFEDSRGGLWIGTPGGLNKLDRSTGLFTDLHRNGVFPQFRVIGIMEDNHNRLWFMSEKALIRFNTLTNETKYYDSGNGMPVNDFRIWANFRNKNGEMFAGGANGFVIYNPDNFKDNSFIPPVVIDKITRFNTDDPTGFPIEENGIAYRDNINLSYKDNIFTISFAALNYINSGKNQYAYKLEGFNKDWIKIGSRRDVTFTNIDPGSYTLKVRGSNDDGVWNDKGASIGIFISPPFWITWWFRSGIFVIIVFTIGSFILKKLKAAERHHRAQEAFSRQLIETEELERQRIANELHDSLGQNLLVIKNSLLVKQQQDQIEGKSLEETSELVSQTIQEVRSISHNLRPHLLDQLGITKTIRSLTKQINDSSGISISAEVDDLQNILDSKAEINLFRMVQESFNNIIKHSGATKASLEIKIFPDYLNVRIKDNGRGMNLQAIRKSENYGRGFGLYGMEKRAHLFNWIYEIISSLNRGTEIKLTIPLRRNS
;
A
#
# COMPACT_ATOMS: atom_id res chain seq x y z
N ASN A 1 -26.61 -2.48 -65.15
CA ASN A 1 -27.70 -1.51 -65.43
C ASN A 1 -28.05 -0.75 -64.15
N LYS A 2 -28.21 0.59 -64.18
CA LYS A 2 -28.51 1.40 -62.98
C LYS A 2 -29.99 1.36 -62.55
N ASN A 3 -30.89 0.90 -63.43
CA ASN A 3 -32.31 0.75 -63.11
C ASN A 3 -32.55 -0.56 -62.35
N ILE A 4 -32.98 -0.46 -61.09
CA ILE A 4 -33.22 -1.61 -60.21
C ILE A 4 -34.49 -2.40 -60.55
N ARG A 5 -35.37 -1.84 -61.40
CA ARG A 5 -36.64 -2.44 -61.83
C ARG A 5 -36.59 -3.05 -63.24
N SER A 6 -35.41 -3.10 -63.85
CA SER A 6 -35.15 -3.77 -65.12
C SER A 6 -34.39 -5.07 -64.90
N ILE A 7 -34.35 -5.93 -65.91
CA ILE A 7 -33.50 -7.13 -65.91
C ILE A 7 -32.04 -6.77 -65.55
N ASN A 8 -31.41 -7.59 -64.71
CA ASN A 8 -30.09 -7.30 -64.16
C ASN A 8 -28.91 -7.54 -65.13
N HIS A 9 -29.14 -8.16 -66.29
CA HIS A 9 -28.13 -8.39 -67.32
C HIS A 9 -28.70 -8.25 -68.74
N ASN A 10 -27.85 -7.89 -69.71
CA ASN A 10 -28.21 -7.77 -71.14
C ASN A 10 -28.30 -9.11 -71.86
N THR A 11 -28.08 -10.22 -71.16
CA THR A 11 -28.05 -11.57 -71.72
C THR A 11 -28.97 -12.43 -70.89
N VAL A 12 -29.90 -13.09 -71.57
CA VAL A 12 -30.82 -14.04 -70.97
C VAL A 12 -30.35 -15.44 -71.33
N HIS A 13 -30.15 -16.28 -70.33
CA HIS A 13 -29.77 -17.68 -70.53
C HIS A 13 -30.98 -18.61 -70.46
N ALA A 14 -31.94 -18.29 -69.59
CA ALA A 14 -33.12 -19.11 -69.39
C ALA A 14 -34.35 -18.23 -69.15
N ILE A 15 -35.48 -18.65 -69.71
CA ILE A 15 -36.81 -18.10 -69.45
C ILE A 15 -37.68 -19.29 -69.05
N PHE A 16 -38.39 -19.18 -67.94
CA PHE A 16 -39.22 -20.25 -67.44
C PHE A 16 -40.49 -19.70 -66.80
N GLU A 17 -41.63 -20.26 -67.16
CA GLU A 17 -42.91 -19.99 -66.50
C GLU A 17 -43.23 -21.15 -65.56
N ASP A 18 -43.39 -20.84 -64.27
CA ASP A 18 -43.78 -21.84 -63.28
C ASP A 18 -45.27 -22.19 -63.37
N SER A 19 -45.65 -23.30 -62.73
CA SER A 19 -47.03 -23.80 -62.66
C SER A 19 -48.04 -22.81 -62.08
N ARG A 20 -47.59 -21.74 -61.41
CA ARG A 20 -48.42 -20.68 -60.82
C ARG A 20 -48.40 -19.39 -61.66
N GLY A 21 -47.87 -19.43 -62.88
CA GLY A 21 -47.82 -18.31 -63.82
C GLY A 21 -46.71 -17.29 -63.56
N GLY A 22 -45.79 -17.59 -62.62
CA GLY A 22 -44.62 -16.77 -62.34
C GLY A 22 -43.60 -16.89 -63.47
N LEU A 23 -43.15 -15.76 -64.03
CA LEU A 23 -42.15 -15.74 -65.09
C LEU A 23 -40.76 -15.43 -64.51
N TRP A 24 -39.84 -16.37 -64.68
CA TRP A 24 -38.50 -16.40 -64.13
C TRP A 24 -37.45 -16.28 -65.23
N ILE A 25 -36.46 -15.42 -65.01
CA ILE A 25 -35.46 -15.06 -66.01
C ILE A 25 -34.06 -15.28 -65.42
N GLY A 26 -33.38 -16.30 -65.93
CA GLY A 26 -32.01 -16.64 -65.59
C GLY A 26 -31.02 -15.88 -66.46
N THR A 27 -30.02 -15.29 -65.83
CA THR A 27 -29.00 -14.45 -66.48
C THR A 27 -27.61 -14.70 -65.89
N PRO A 28 -26.53 -14.18 -66.51
CA PRO A 28 -25.22 -14.10 -65.88
C PRO A 28 -25.21 -13.38 -64.52
N GLY A 29 -26.11 -12.41 -64.33
CA GLY A 29 -26.18 -11.58 -63.13
C GLY A 29 -27.02 -12.17 -62.00
N GLY A 30 -27.77 -13.25 -62.25
CA GLY A 30 -28.69 -13.81 -61.27
C GLY A 30 -30.04 -14.23 -61.83
N LEU A 31 -30.98 -14.44 -60.90
CA LEU A 31 -32.37 -14.74 -61.16
C LEU A 31 -33.21 -13.47 -61.04
N ASN A 32 -34.06 -13.23 -62.04
CA ASN A 32 -35.06 -12.16 -62.01
C ASN A 32 -36.46 -12.77 -62.07
N LYS A 33 -37.43 -12.09 -61.45
CA LYS A 33 -38.86 -12.38 -61.62
C LYS A 33 -39.54 -11.21 -62.31
N LEU A 34 -40.32 -11.49 -63.35
CA LEU A 34 -41.17 -10.48 -63.98
C LEU A 34 -42.52 -10.42 -63.25
N ASP A 35 -42.92 -9.21 -62.86
CA ASP A 35 -44.30 -8.91 -62.54
C ASP A 35 -45.06 -8.59 -63.84
N ARG A 36 -45.94 -9.51 -64.26
CA ARG A 36 -46.71 -9.38 -65.50
C ARG A 36 -47.69 -8.20 -65.47
N SER A 37 -48.14 -7.78 -64.29
CA SER A 37 -49.11 -6.69 -64.15
C SER A 37 -48.47 -5.32 -64.39
N THR A 38 -47.21 -5.16 -63.97
CA THR A 38 -46.48 -3.88 -64.05
C THR A 38 -45.41 -3.86 -65.14
N GLY A 39 -45.01 -5.02 -65.66
CA GLY A 39 -43.89 -5.18 -66.60
C GLY A 39 -42.51 -5.00 -65.96
N LEU A 40 -42.44 -4.92 -64.63
CA LEU A 40 -41.21 -4.65 -63.89
C LEU A 40 -40.51 -5.93 -63.47
N PHE A 41 -39.18 -5.88 -63.43
CA PHE A 41 -38.34 -7.00 -62.99
C PHE A 41 -37.88 -6.80 -61.55
N THR A 42 -37.84 -7.90 -60.80
CA THR A 42 -37.24 -7.97 -59.47
C THR A 42 -36.00 -8.85 -59.52
N ASP A 43 -34.84 -8.27 -59.22
CA ASP A 43 -33.60 -9.02 -58.99
C ASP A 43 -33.66 -9.66 -57.60
N LEU A 44 -33.78 -10.99 -57.57
CA LEU A 44 -33.95 -11.74 -56.32
C LEU A 44 -32.66 -11.78 -55.50
N HIS A 45 -31.50 -11.59 -56.13
CA HIS A 45 -30.25 -11.47 -55.39
C HIS A 45 -30.14 -10.15 -54.65
N ARG A 46 -30.44 -9.05 -55.34
CA ARG A 46 -30.42 -7.72 -54.71
C ARG A 46 -31.41 -7.59 -53.55
N ASN A 47 -32.52 -8.30 -53.60
CA ASN A 47 -33.50 -8.33 -52.51
C ASN A 47 -33.19 -9.34 -51.39
N GLY A 48 -32.04 -10.04 -51.46
CA GLY A 48 -31.60 -11.00 -50.45
C GLY A 48 -32.39 -12.31 -50.42
N VAL A 49 -33.26 -12.54 -51.42
CA VAL A 49 -34.11 -13.73 -51.51
C VAL A 49 -33.38 -14.90 -52.16
N PHE A 50 -32.48 -14.60 -53.10
CA PHE A 50 -31.70 -15.59 -53.83
C PHE A 50 -30.19 -15.29 -53.71
N PRO A 51 -29.33 -16.28 -53.57
CA PRO A 51 -27.88 -16.08 -53.58
C PRO A 51 -27.35 -15.59 -54.94
N GLN A 52 -26.15 -14.98 -54.95
CA GLN A 52 -25.51 -14.52 -56.19
C GLN A 52 -24.97 -15.70 -56.99
N PHE A 53 -25.69 -16.12 -58.03
CA PHE A 53 -25.23 -17.16 -58.97
C PHE A 53 -25.59 -16.81 -60.40
N ARG A 54 -24.74 -17.25 -61.34
CA ARG A 54 -25.12 -17.32 -62.75
C ARG A 54 -26.18 -18.40 -62.93
N VAL A 55 -27.34 -18.04 -63.46
CA VAL A 55 -28.44 -18.98 -63.70
C VAL A 55 -28.50 -19.29 -65.19
N ILE A 56 -28.21 -20.54 -65.56
CA ILE A 56 -28.10 -21.02 -66.95
C ILE A 56 -29.25 -21.94 -67.38
N GLY A 57 -30.04 -22.43 -66.42
CA GLY A 57 -31.20 -23.27 -66.67
C GLY A 57 -32.18 -23.21 -65.49
N ILE A 58 -33.47 -23.39 -65.77
CA ILE A 58 -34.54 -23.37 -64.78
C ILE A 58 -35.50 -24.52 -65.07
N MET A 59 -35.88 -25.28 -64.05
CA MET A 59 -36.88 -26.34 -64.09
C MET A 59 -37.75 -26.27 -62.84
N GLU A 60 -38.92 -26.90 -62.87
CA GLU A 60 -39.83 -27.02 -61.72
C GLU A 60 -40.09 -28.50 -61.43
N ASP A 61 -40.07 -28.87 -60.15
CA ASP A 61 -40.40 -30.23 -59.71
C ASP A 61 -41.88 -30.40 -59.40
N ASN A 62 -42.29 -31.64 -59.06
CA ASN A 62 -43.68 -31.97 -58.72
C ASN A 62 -44.21 -31.26 -57.47
N HIS A 63 -43.32 -30.65 -56.69
CA HIS A 63 -43.63 -29.96 -55.43
C HIS A 63 -43.60 -28.43 -55.59
N ASN A 64 -43.64 -27.92 -56.84
CA ASN A 64 -43.58 -26.50 -57.18
C ASN A 64 -42.31 -25.79 -56.66
N ARG A 65 -41.22 -26.55 -56.47
CA ARG A 65 -39.90 -26.00 -56.15
C ARG A 65 -39.14 -25.81 -57.46
N LEU A 66 -38.42 -24.71 -57.54
CA LEU A 66 -37.61 -24.40 -58.70
C LEU A 66 -36.22 -24.99 -58.53
N TRP A 67 -35.72 -25.57 -59.61
CA TRP A 67 -34.37 -26.09 -59.72
C TRP A 67 -33.61 -25.25 -60.73
N PHE A 68 -32.58 -24.57 -60.25
CA PHE A 68 -31.71 -23.75 -61.06
C PHE A 68 -30.41 -24.47 -61.33
N MET A 69 -29.98 -24.42 -62.58
CA MET A 69 -28.66 -24.84 -62.97
C MET A 69 -27.75 -23.61 -62.96
N SER A 70 -26.66 -23.70 -62.19
CA SER A 70 -25.53 -22.76 -62.27
C SER A 70 -24.35 -23.46 -62.93
N GLU A 71 -23.23 -22.77 -63.19
CA GLU A 71 -22.06 -23.39 -63.82
C GLU A 71 -21.48 -24.56 -63.01
N LYS A 72 -21.59 -24.53 -61.68
CA LYS A 72 -20.90 -25.48 -60.79
C LYS A 72 -21.81 -26.24 -59.83
N ALA A 73 -23.10 -25.92 -59.79
CA ALA A 73 -24.03 -26.49 -58.83
C ALA A 73 -25.47 -26.48 -59.35
N LEU A 74 -26.25 -27.46 -58.88
CA LEU A 74 -27.72 -27.40 -58.93
C LEU A 74 -28.24 -26.74 -57.65
N ILE A 75 -29.26 -25.91 -57.80
CA ILE A 75 -29.81 -25.10 -56.71
C ILE A 75 -31.31 -25.39 -56.63
N ARG A 76 -31.75 -26.02 -55.55
CA ARG A 76 -33.18 -26.19 -55.22
C ARG A 76 -33.64 -24.96 -54.47
N PHE A 77 -34.70 -24.31 -54.93
CA PHE A 77 -35.26 -23.10 -54.35
C PHE A 77 -36.76 -23.25 -54.11
N ASN A 78 -37.16 -23.10 -52.86
CA ASN A 78 -38.56 -23.04 -52.49
C ASN A 78 -39.03 -21.59 -52.52
N THR A 79 -39.87 -21.28 -53.51
CA THR A 79 -40.41 -19.93 -53.73
C THR A 79 -41.36 -19.41 -52.64
N LEU A 80 -41.86 -20.27 -51.75
CA LEU A 80 -42.75 -19.90 -50.64
C LEU A 80 -41.95 -19.59 -49.36
N THR A 81 -40.93 -20.39 -49.07
CA THR A 81 -40.11 -20.26 -47.85
C THR A 81 -38.81 -19.50 -48.08
N ASN A 82 -38.44 -19.25 -49.33
CA ASN A 82 -37.12 -18.76 -49.78
C ASN A 82 -35.95 -19.67 -49.39
N GLU A 83 -36.22 -20.92 -48.99
CA GLU A 83 -35.19 -21.91 -48.68
C GLU A 83 -34.41 -22.27 -49.94
N THR A 84 -33.08 -22.26 -49.85
CA THR A 84 -32.18 -22.61 -50.95
C THR A 84 -31.24 -23.73 -50.52
N LYS A 85 -31.17 -24.82 -51.30
CA LYS A 85 -30.25 -25.95 -51.09
C LYS A 85 -29.36 -26.15 -52.32
N TYR A 86 -28.08 -26.41 -52.07
CA TYR A 86 -27.05 -26.51 -53.11
C TYR A 86 -26.54 -27.93 -53.25
N TYR A 87 -26.37 -28.36 -54.49
CA TYR A 87 -25.78 -29.65 -54.83
C TYR A 87 -24.61 -29.39 -55.77
N ASP A 88 -23.40 -29.49 -55.22
CA ASP A 88 -22.13 -29.28 -55.92
C ASP A 88 -21.29 -30.57 -55.89
N SER A 89 -20.04 -30.51 -56.37
CA SER A 89 -19.11 -31.64 -56.33
C SER A 89 -18.88 -32.18 -54.91
N GLY A 90 -19.02 -31.35 -53.87
CA GLY A 90 -18.92 -31.78 -52.47
C GLY A 90 -20.10 -32.64 -52.01
N ASN A 91 -21.25 -32.56 -52.70
CA ASN A 91 -22.38 -33.47 -52.50
C ASN A 91 -22.31 -34.71 -53.39
N GLY A 92 -21.16 -34.99 -54.01
CA GLY A 92 -20.97 -36.12 -54.93
C GLY A 92 -21.50 -35.88 -56.34
N MET A 93 -21.77 -34.63 -56.73
CA MET A 93 -22.24 -34.30 -58.08
C MET A 93 -21.14 -34.66 -59.10
N PRO A 94 -21.43 -35.51 -60.11
CA PRO A 94 -20.42 -35.93 -61.09
C PRO A 94 -20.12 -34.87 -62.14
N VAL A 95 -21.02 -33.89 -62.32
CA VAL A 95 -20.92 -32.80 -63.31
C VAL A 95 -20.82 -31.47 -62.57
N ASN A 96 -19.81 -30.66 -62.91
CA ASN A 96 -19.53 -29.37 -62.27
C ASN A 96 -19.23 -28.25 -63.30
N ASP A 97 -19.67 -28.45 -64.54
CA ASP A 97 -19.40 -27.62 -65.71
C ASP A 97 -20.65 -27.49 -66.61
N PHE A 98 -21.81 -27.28 -65.97
CA PHE A 98 -23.12 -27.23 -66.62
C PHE A 98 -23.19 -26.19 -67.74
N ARG A 99 -24.00 -26.46 -68.77
CA ARG A 99 -24.12 -25.63 -69.99
C ARG A 99 -25.51 -25.04 -70.16
N ILE A 100 -25.57 -23.83 -70.74
CA ILE A 100 -26.83 -23.20 -71.13
C ILE A 100 -27.63 -24.14 -72.05
N TRP A 101 -28.97 -24.11 -71.90
CA TRP A 101 -29.91 -24.89 -72.70
C TRP A 101 -29.80 -26.42 -72.57
N ALA A 102 -28.95 -26.93 -71.68
CA ALA A 102 -28.76 -28.35 -71.44
C ALA A 102 -29.59 -28.84 -70.23
N ASN A 103 -30.84 -28.39 -70.10
CA ASN A 103 -31.75 -28.80 -69.05
C ASN A 103 -33.06 -29.35 -69.63
N PHE A 104 -33.52 -30.49 -69.12
CA PHE A 104 -34.74 -31.13 -69.59
C PHE A 104 -35.44 -31.87 -68.46
N ARG A 105 -36.78 -31.88 -68.45
CA ARG A 105 -37.59 -32.67 -67.53
C ARG A 105 -38.49 -33.60 -68.33
N ASN A 106 -38.45 -34.89 -68.03
CA ASN A 106 -39.29 -35.86 -68.72
C ASN A 106 -40.68 -35.99 -68.06
N LYS A 107 -41.57 -36.79 -68.67
CA LYS A 107 -42.94 -37.01 -68.18
C LYS A 107 -43.01 -37.72 -66.83
N ASN A 108 -41.97 -38.48 -66.46
CA ASN A 108 -41.88 -39.18 -65.18
C ASN A 108 -41.39 -38.25 -64.05
N GLY A 109 -41.05 -36.99 -64.36
CA GLY A 109 -40.55 -36.02 -63.40
C GLY A 109 -39.04 -36.05 -63.20
N GLU A 110 -38.31 -36.90 -63.92
CA GLU A 110 -36.85 -36.93 -63.89
C GLU A 110 -36.29 -35.70 -64.59
N MET A 111 -35.27 -35.11 -63.98
CA MET A 111 -34.58 -33.93 -64.46
C MET A 111 -33.20 -34.31 -64.98
N PHE A 112 -32.84 -33.69 -66.10
CA PHE A 112 -31.59 -33.87 -66.81
C PHE A 112 -30.86 -32.53 -66.80
N ALA A 113 -29.60 -32.54 -66.39
CA ALA A 113 -28.72 -31.37 -66.41
C ALA A 113 -27.39 -31.74 -67.07
N GLY A 114 -27.09 -31.12 -68.20
CA GLY A 114 -25.91 -31.38 -69.02
C GLY A 114 -24.78 -30.39 -68.78
N GLY A 115 -23.56 -30.91 -68.77
CA GLY A 115 -22.30 -30.16 -68.74
C GLY A 115 -21.45 -30.46 -69.97
N ALA A 116 -20.21 -29.96 -70.00
CA ALA A 116 -19.29 -30.26 -71.10
C ALA A 116 -18.81 -31.72 -71.04
N ASN A 117 -18.71 -32.29 -69.83
CA ASN A 117 -18.20 -33.64 -69.58
C ASN A 117 -19.30 -34.70 -69.33
N GLY A 118 -20.51 -34.48 -69.85
CA GLY A 118 -21.63 -35.42 -69.74
C GLY A 118 -22.88 -34.78 -69.19
N PHE A 119 -23.72 -35.55 -68.50
CA PHE A 119 -24.94 -35.07 -67.88
C PHE A 119 -25.28 -35.87 -66.63
N VAL A 120 -26.11 -35.28 -65.76
CA VAL A 120 -26.68 -35.95 -64.59
C VAL A 120 -28.18 -36.11 -64.78
N ILE A 121 -28.70 -37.28 -64.41
CA ILE A 121 -30.13 -37.54 -64.26
C ILE A 121 -30.44 -37.60 -62.77
N TYR A 122 -31.47 -36.91 -62.33
CA TYR A 122 -31.91 -36.96 -60.94
C TYR A 122 -33.43 -36.84 -60.85
N ASN A 123 -34.01 -37.46 -59.82
CA ASN A 123 -35.40 -37.28 -59.46
C ASN A 123 -35.48 -36.44 -58.17
N PRO A 124 -36.00 -35.20 -58.21
CA PRO A 124 -36.18 -34.34 -57.04
C PRO A 124 -36.91 -34.98 -55.87
N ASP A 125 -37.82 -35.92 -56.14
CA ASP A 125 -38.65 -36.57 -55.14
C ASP A 125 -37.88 -37.64 -54.35
N ASN A 126 -36.73 -38.08 -54.87
CA ASN A 126 -35.86 -39.07 -54.22
C ASN A 126 -34.77 -38.45 -53.34
N PHE A 127 -34.65 -37.12 -53.29
CA PHE A 127 -33.68 -36.45 -52.42
C PHE A 127 -34.10 -36.62 -50.97
N LYS A 128 -33.27 -37.28 -50.16
CA LYS A 128 -33.45 -37.36 -48.72
C LYS A 128 -32.61 -36.30 -48.05
N ASP A 129 -33.22 -35.50 -47.19
CA ASP A 129 -32.48 -34.59 -46.33
C ASP A 129 -31.74 -35.40 -45.26
N ASN A 130 -30.51 -35.00 -44.96
CA ASN A 130 -29.70 -35.64 -43.94
C ASN A 130 -30.23 -35.24 -42.55
N SER A 131 -31.06 -36.09 -41.96
CA SER A 131 -31.59 -35.90 -40.60
C SER A 131 -30.66 -36.45 -39.50
N PHE A 132 -29.45 -36.91 -39.85
CA PHE A 132 -28.52 -37.50 -38.90
C PHE A 132 -27.95 -36.43 -37.96
N ILE A 133 -28.19 -36.60 -36.66
CA ILE A 133 -27.59 -35.76 -35.61
C ILE A 133 -26.18 -36.30 -35.32
N PRO A 134 -25.10 -35.58 -35.69
CA PRO A 134 -23.75 -36.11 -35.56
C PRO A 134 -23.26 -36.09 -34.11
N PRO A 135 -22.66 -37.18 -33.59
CA PRO A 135 -21.89 -37.12 -32.36
C PRO A 135 -20.75 -36.10 -32.49
N VAL A 136 -20.55 -35.28 -31.46
CA VAL A 136 -19.43 -34.33 -31.39
C VAL A 136 -18.38 -34.91 -30.46
N VAL A 137 -17.12 -34.84 -30.86
CA VAL A 137 -15.98 -35.31 -30.05
C VAL A 137 -14.92 -34.22 -29.96
N ILE A 138 -14.29 -34.11 -28.80
CA ILE A 138 -13.13 -33.26 -28.57
C ILE A 138 -11.90 -34.16 -28.68
N ASP A 139 -11.09 -33.96 -29.70
CA ASP A 139 -10.12 -34.97 -30.14
C ASP A 139 -8.70 -34.66 -29.67
N LYS A 140 -8.30 -33.39 -29.78
CA LYS A 140 -6.91 -32.97 -29.59
C LYS A 140 -6.83 -31.67 -28.79
N ILE A 141 -5.81 -31.57 -27.95
CA ILE A 141 -5.33 -30.30 -27.40
C ILE A 141 -3.89 -30.08 -27.82
N THR A 142 -3.60 -28.86 -28.26
CA THR A 142 -2.26 -28.39 -28.57
C THR A 142 -1.96 -27.22 -27.64
N ARG A 143 -0.89 -27.29 -26.84
CA ARG A 143 -0.51 -26.21 -25.91
C ARG A 143 0.90 -25.70 -26.19
N PHE A 144 1.12 -24.42 -25.93
CA PHE A 144 2.42 -23.77 -25.96
C PHE A 144 2.79 -23.34 -24.55
N ASN A 145 3.95 -23.82 -24.09
CA ASN A 145 4.45 -23.51 -22.77
C ASN A 145 5.50 -22.40 -22.85
N THR A 146 5.34 -21.33 -22.08
CA THR A 146 6.27 -20.19 -22.09
C THR A 146 7.70 -20.53 -21.69
N ASP A 147 7.87 -21.60 -20.92
CA ASP A 147 9.15 -22.00 -20.36
C ASP A 147 9.81 -23.13 -21.17
N ASP A 148 9.16 -23.62 -22.22
CA ASP A 148 9.75 -24.63 -23.10
C ASP A 148 10.75 -23.96 -24.06
N PRO A 149 12.07 -24.20 -23.90
CA PRO A 149 13.10 -23.58 -24.72
C PRO A 149 13.06 -24.03 -26.18
N THR A 150 12.35 -25.12 -26.49
CA THR A 150 12.21 -25.61 -27.86
C THR A 150 11.18 -24.82 -28.66
N GLY A 151 10.22 -24.17 -27.99
CA GLY A 151 9.14 -23.40 -28.61
C GLY A 151 8.15 -24.24 -29.44
N PHE A 152 8.25 -25.57 -29.40
CA PHE A 152 7.35 -26.45 -30.14
C PHE A 152 6.02 -26.64 -29.41
N PRO A 153 4.91 -26.80 -30.16
CA PRO A 153 3.63 -27.16 -29.58
C PRO A 153 3.69 -28.56 -28.94
N ILE A 154 3.16 -28.68 -27.73
CA ILE A 154 2.91 -29.97 -27.08
C ILE A 154 1.51 -30.43 -27.48
N GLU A 155 1.42 -31.52 -28.23
CA GLU A 155 0.15 -32.09 -28.69
C GLU A 155 -0.26 -33.32 -27.87
N GLU A 156 -1.51 -33.34 -27.42
CA GLU A 156 -2.14 -34.52 -26.81
C GLU A 156 -3.39 -34.90 -27.60
N ASN A 157 -3.36 -36.11 -28.19
CA ASN A 157 -4.46 -36.68 -28.97
C ASN A 157 -5.34 -37.62 -28.13
N GLY A 158 -6.53 -37.95 -28.62
CA GLY A 158 -7.40 -38.96 -28.03
C GLY A 158 -8.02 -38.53 -26.69
N ILE A 159 -8.24 -37.23 -26.49
CA ILE A 159 -8.79 -36.69 -25.23
C ILE A 159 -10.33 -36.81 -25.14
N ALA A 160 -10.98 -37.43 -26.13
CA ALA A 160 -12.44 -37.52 -26.24
C ALA A 160 -13.12 -38.21 -25.04
N TYR A 161 -12.39 -39.07 -24.32
CA TYR A 161 -12.90 -39.80 -23.15
C TYR A 161 -12.45 -39.21 -21.81
N ARG A 162 -11.75 -38.07 -21.82
CA ARG A 162 -11.32 -37.41 -20.59
C ARG A 162 -12.40 -36.48 -20.09
N ASP A 163 -12.66 -36.53 -18.79
CA ASP A 163 -13.57 -35.58 -18.15
C ASP A 163 -12.91 -34.20 -17.98
N ASN A 164 -11.59 -34.18 -17.74
CA ASN A 164 -10.85 -32.97 -17.38
C ASN A 164 -9.45 -32.92 -18.02
N ILE A 165 -9.01 -31.70 -18.32
CA ILE A 165 -7.66 -31.34 -18.75
C ILE A 165 -7.06 -30.40 -17.71
N ASN A 166 -5.85 -30.70 -17.24
CA ASN A 166 -5.10 -29.83 -16.36
C ASN A 166 -4.02 -29.09 -17.15
N LEU A 167 -4.01 -27.77 -17.05
CA LEU A 167 -3.05 -26.87 -17.67
C LEU A 167 -2.29 -26.10 -16.58
N SER A 168 -1.03 -25.79 -16.88
CA SER A 168 -0.22 -24.90 -16.07
C SER A 168 -0.53 -23.44 -16.40
N TYR A 169 -0.33 -22.51 -15.46
CA TYR A 169 -0.31 -21.07 -15.80
C TYR A 169 0.73 -20.71 -16.88
N LYS A 170 1.71 -21.60 -17.13
CA LYS A 170 2.72 -21.47 -18.17
C LYS A 170 2.20 -21.86 -19.56
N ASP A 171 1.12 -22.63 -19.64
CA ASP A 171 0.48 -23.04 -20.89
C ASP A 171 -0.44 -21.90 -21.38
N ASN A 172 0.16 -20.74 -21.66
CA ASN A 172 -0.56 -19.49 -21.88
C ASN A 172 -1.31 -19.45 -23.23
N ILE A 173 -1.02 -20.36 -24.15
CA ILE A 173 -1.74 -20.53 -25.40
C ILE A 173 -2.09 -22.00 -25.56
N PHE A 174 -3.37 -22.30 -25.75
CA PHE A 174 -3.81 -23.65 -26.08
C PHE A 174 -4.92 -23.64 -27.11
N THR A 175 -4.91 -24.65 -27.98
CA THR A 175 -5.89 -24.87 -29.04
C THR A 175 -6.56 -26.21 -28.80
N ILE A 176 -7.88 -26.23 -28.88
CA ILE A 176 -8.67 -27.46 -28.75
C ILE A 176 -9.34 -27.74 -30.08
N SER A 177 -9.09 -28.94 -30.61
CA SER A 177 -9.70 -29.45 -31.84
C SER A 177 -10.83 -30.42 -31.54
N PHE A 178 -11.87 -30.38 -32.36
CA PHE A 178 -13.08 -31.17 -32.22
C PHE A 178 -13.66 -31.52 -33.60
N ALA A 179 -14.53 -32.52 -33.64
CA ALA A 179 -15.17 -32.97 -34.86
C ALA A 179 -16.61 -33.40 -34.61
N ALA A 180 -17.49 -33.10 -35.56
CA ALA A 180 -18.82 -33.70 -35.68
C ALA A 180 -18.68 -34.91 -36.62
N LEU A 181 -19.02 -36.11 -36.14
CA LEU A 181 -18.83 -37.37 -36.84
C LEU A 181 -19.93 -37.60 -37.90
N ASN A 182 -19.94 -36.75 -38.92
CA ASN A 182 -20.72 -36.90 -40.15
C ASN A 182 -19.76 -37.03 -41.34
N TYR A 183 -19.82 -38.15 -42.04
CA TYR A 183 -18.88 -38.48 -43.11
C TYR A 183 -19.38 -38.12 -44.52
N ILE A 184 -20.66 -37.73 -44.67
CA ILE A 184 -21.25 -37.42 -45.98
C ILE A 184 -20.57 -36.18 -46.59
N ASN A 185 -20.53 -35.07 -45.85
CA ASN A 185 -19.82 -33.87 -46.26
C ASN A 185 -19.27 -33.12 -45.04
N SER A 186 -18.27 -33.74 -44.41
CA SER A 186 -17.69 -33.26 -43.14
C SER A 186 -17.13 -31.83 -43.20
N GLY A 187 -16.75 -31.35 -44.39
CA GLY A 187 -16.28 -29.98 -44.61
C GLY A 187 -17.37 -28.91 -44.54
N LYS A 188 -18.65 -29.28 -44.69
CA LYS A 188 -19.80 -28.37 -44.56
C LYS A 188 -20.42 -28.35 -43.17
N ASN A 189 -20.01 -29.25 -42.27
CA ASN A 189 -20.44 -29.26 -40.88
C ASN A 189 -20.18 -27.89 -40.22
N GLN A 190 -21.14 -27.37 -39.45
CA GLN A 190 -20.99 -26.11 -38.73
C GLN A 190 -20.78 -26.36 -37.23
N TYR A 191 -19.98 -25.52 -36.58
CA TYR A 191 -19.62 -25.64 -35.18
C TYR A 191 -19.94 -24.36 -34.40
N ALA A 192 -20.20 -24.55 -33.11
CA ALA A 192 -20.26 -23.47 -32.14
C ALA A 192 -19.67 -23.94 -30.81
N TYR A 193 -19.04 -23.02 -30.09
CA TYR A 193 -18.44 -23.32 -28.78
C TYR A 193 -18.87 -22.30 -27.72
N LYS A 194 -18.71 -22.70 -26.46
CA LYS A 194 -18.87 -21.87 -25.28
C LYS A 194 -17.86 -22.32 -24.23
N LEU A 195 -17.08 -21.40 -23.67
CA LEU A 195 -16.19 -21.65 -22.55
C LEU A 195 -16.79 -21.04 -21.29
N GLU A 196 -17.45 -21.87 -20.48
CA GLU A 196 -18.03 -21.44 -19.22
C GLU A 196 -16.93 -21.01 -18.24
N GLY A 197 -17.10 -19.83 -17.65
CA GLY A 197 -16.06 -19.12 -16.90
C GLY A 197 -15.35 -18.02 -17.70
N PHE A 198 -15.45 -18.03 -19.04
CA PHE A 198 -14.85 -17.01 -19.92
C PHE A 198 -15.90 -16.25 -20.75
N ASN A 199 -16.79 -16.96 -21.47
CA ASN A 199 -17.86 -16.35 -22.26
C ASN A 199 -19.25 -16.94 -21.95
N LYS A 200 -20.29 -16.09 -21.99
CA LYS A 200 -21.68 -16.46 -21.66
C LYS A 200 -22.45 -17.06 -22.84
N ASP A 201 -22.24 -16.55 -24.05
CA ASP A 201 -23.00 -16.91 -25.23
C ASP A 201 -22.26 -17.91 -26.13
N TRP A 202 -23.02 -18.65 -26.93
CA TRP A 202 -22.47 -19.55 -27.95
C TRP A 202 -21.85 -18.75 -29.10
N ILE A 203 -20.60 -19.05 -29.43
CA ILE A 203 -19.88 -18.42 -30.54
C ILE A 203 -19.90 -19.38 -31.73
N LYS A 204 -20.53 -18.99 -32.84
CA LYS A 204 -20.52 -19.74 -34.10
C LYS A 204 -19.20 -19.51 -34.83
N ILE A 205 -18.55 -20.59 -35.25
CA ILE A 205 -17.21 -20.54 -35.88
C ILE A 205 -17.16 -21.08 -37.30
N GLY A 206 -18.33 -21.36 -37.88
CA GLY A 206 -18.46 -21.90 -39.23
C GLY A 206 -18.02 -23.36 -39.28
N SER A 207 -17.26 -23.73 -40.31
CA SER A 207 -16.68 -25.08 -40.48
C SER A 207 -15.32 -25.28 -39.80
N ARG A 208 -14.84 -24.30 -39.02
CA ARG A 208 -13.59 -24.45 -38.25
C ARG A 208 -13.76 -25.51 -37.16
N ARG A 209 -12.75 -26.36 -37.05
CA ARG A 209 -12.72 -27.55 -36.18
C ARG A 209 -11.84 -27.35 -34.94
N ASP A 210 -11.40 -26.13 -34.70
CA ASP A 210 -10.54 -25.77 -33.58
C ASP A 210 -10.84 -24.37 -33.06
N VAL A 211 -10.47 -24.16 -31.80
CA VAL A 211 -10.51 -22.86 -31.14
C VAL A 211 -9.24 -22.69 -30.32
N THR A 212 -8.57 -21.55 -30.50
CA THR A 212 -7.40 -21.15 -29.72
C THR A 212 -7.79 -20.16 -28.65
N PHE A 213 -7.28 -20.41 -27.44
CA PHE A 213 -7.41 -19.55 -26.28
C PHE A 213 -6.04 -19.02 -25.89
N THR A 214 -5.98 -17.74 -25.55
CA THR A 214 -4.75 -17.05 -25.17
C THR A 214 -4.93 -16.35 -23.84
N ASN A 215 -3.94 -16.52 -22.96
CA ASN A 215 -3.77 -15.82 -21.69
C ASN A 215 -5.04 -15.79 -20.80
N ILE A 216 -5.69 -16.95 -20.67
CA ILE A 216 -6.84 -17.11 -19.78
C ILE A 216 -6.35 -17.17 -18.33
N ASP A 217 -7.07 -16.47 -17.44
CA ASP A 217 -6.78 -16.45 -16.01
C ASP A 217 -6.80 -17.86 -15.38
N PRO A 218 -6.03 -18.10 -14.31
CA PRO A 218 -6.12 -19.35 -13.57
C PRO A 218 -7.53 -19.59 -13.00
N GLY A 219 -8.04 -20.80 -13.17
CA GLY A 219 -9.41 -21.11 -12.78
C GLY A 219 -9.90 -22.46 -13.32
N SER A 220 -11.16 -22.74 -13.03
CA SER A 220 -11.88 -23.91 -13.57
C SER A 220 -12.86 -23.44 -14.65
N TYR A 221 -12.76 -24.05 -15.82
CA TYR A 221 -13.58 -23.75 -16.99
C TYR A 221 -14.23 -25.02 -17.51
N THR A 222 -15.30 -24.87 -18.28
CA THR A 222 -15.90 -25.98 -19.02
C THR A 222 -16.08 -25.58 -20.47
N LEU A 223 -15.34 -26.23 -21.36
CA LEU A 223 -15.54 -26.05 -22.78
C LEU A 223 -16.74 -26.90 -23.20
N LYS A 224 -17.70 -26.29 -23.85
CA LYS A 224 -18.83 -26.94 -24.51
C LYS A 224 -18.74 -26.68 -26.01
N VAL A 225 -18.87 -27.74 -26.80
CA VAL A 225 -18.84 -27.69 -28.26
C VAL A 225 -20.07 -28.39 -28.80
N ARG A 226 -20.78 -27.75 -29.72
CA ARG A 226 -21.83 -28.39 -30.52
C ARG A 226 -21.50 -28.30 -32.00
N GLY A 227 -22.01 -29.25 -32.76
CA GLY A 227 -21.77 -29.36 -34.19
C GLY A 227 -23.04 -29.76 -34.91
N SER A 228 -23.09 -29.46 -36.20
CA SER A 228 -24.14 -29.89 -37.12
C SER A 228 -23.59 -30.73 -38.25
N ASN A 229 -24.48 -31.44 -38.91
CA ASN A 229 -24.16 -32.08 -40.18
C ASN A 229 -24.12 -31.04 -41.33
N ASP A 230 -23.97 -31.51 -42.55
CA ASP A 230 -23.90 -30.68 -43.76
C ASP A 230 -25.23 -30.00 -44.14
N ASP A 231 -26.34 -30.53 -43.63
CA ASP A 231 -27.70 -29.99 -43.82
C ASP A 231 -28.16 -29.10 -42.64
N GLY A 232 -27.27 -28.79 -41.69
CA GLY A 232 -27.56 -27.89 -40.59
C GLY A 232 -28.37 -28.50 -39.45
N VAL A 233 -28.47 -29.82 -39.36
CA VAL A 233 -29.06 -30.51 -38.21
C VAL A 233 -28.07 -30.50 -37.06
N TRP A 234 -28.39 -29.76 -35.99
CA TRP A 234 -27.51 -29.55 -34.84
C TRP A 234 -27.63 -30.65 -33.78
N ASN A 235 -26.49 -31.04 -33.22
CA ASN A 235 -26.41 -31.77 -31.97
C ASN A 235 -26.26 -30.79 -30.80
N ASP A 236 -27.36 -30.37 -30.20
CA ASP A 236 -27.34 -29.43 -29.08
C ASP A 236 -26.82 -30.02 -27.76
N LYS A 237 -26.80 -31.36 -27.62
CA LYS A 237 -26.14 -32.02 -26.48
C LYS A 237 -24.63 -31.78 -26.52
N GLY A 238 -24.05 -31.86 -27.72
CA GLY A 238 -22.64 -31.57 -27.97
C GLY A 238 -21.67 -32.45 -27.20
N ALA A 239 -20.45 -31.95 -27.03
CA ALA A 239 -19.40 -32.49 -26.18
C ALA A 239 -18.96 -31.44 -25.16
N SER A 240 -18.51 -31.89 -24.00
CA SER A 240 -17.97 -30.99 -22.97
C SER A 240 -16.74 -31.59 -22.31
N ILE A 241 -15.78 -30.73 -21.96
CA ILE A 241 -14.59 -31.11 -21.20
C ILE A 241 -14.26 -30.03 -20.16
N GLY A 242 -13.91 -30.45 -18.96
CA GLY A 242 -13.42 -29.57 -17.91
C GLY A 242 -11.98 -29.14 -18.20
N ILE A 243 -11.66 -27.88 -17.95
CA ILE A 243 -10.31 -27.33 -18.12
C ILE A 243 -9.94 -26.63 -16.82
N PHE A 244 -8.88 -27.10 -16.16
CA PHE A 244 -8.36 -26.48 -14.96
C PHE A 244 -7.00 -25.84 -15.26
N ILE A 245 -6.89 -24.54 -15.06
CA ILE A 245 -5.63 -23.78 -15.21
C ILE A 245 -5.11 -23.49 -13.79
N SER A 246 -4.00 -24.12 -13.42
CA SER A 246 -3.39 -23.95 -12.10
C SER A 246 -2.82 -22.55 -11.90
N PRO A 247 -3.00 -21.90 -10.74
CA PRO A 247 -2.47 -20.57 -10.48
C PRO A 247 -0.94 -20.57 -10.26
N PRO A 248 -0.23 -19.49 -10.64
CA PRO A 248 1.16 -19.32 -10.26
C PRO A 248 1.33 -19.30 -8.74
N PHE A 249 2.45 -19.85 -8.24
CA PHE A 249 2.68 -19.98 -6.80
C PHE A 249 2.64 -18.64 -6.05
N TRP A 250 3.03 -17.53 -6.68
CA TRP A 250 3.01 -16.20 -6.04
C TRP A 250 1.60 -15.59 -5.86
N ILE A 251 0.59 -16.13 -6.54
CA ILE A 251 -0.81 -15.71 -6.40
C ILE A 251 -1.51 -16.48 -5.27
N THR A 252 -0.93 -17.60 -4.83
CA THR A 252 -1.51 -18.44 -3.78
C THR A 252 -1.55 -17.73 -2.41
N TRP A 253 -2.54 -18.10 -1.59
CA TRP A 253 -2.80 -17.45 -0.30
C TRP A 253 -1.63 -17.62 0.68
N TRP A 254 -0.96 -18.78 0.69
CA TRP A 254 0.14 -19.06 1.61
C TRP A 254 1.35 -18.19 1.27
N PHE A 255 1.65 -17.98 -0.02
CA PHE A 255 2.76 -17.13 -0.45
C PHE A 255 2.51 -15.66 -0.11
N ARG A 256 1.30 -15.16 -0.38
CA ARG A 256 0.88 -13.80 -0.01
C ARG A 256 0.93 -13.59 1.50
N SER A 257 0.47 -14.56 2.28
CA SER A 257 0.54 -14.53 3.75
C SER A 257 1.99 -14.52 4.24
N GLY A 258 2.88 -15.30 3.62
CA GLY A 258 4.31 -15.30 3.92
C GLY A 258 4.95 -13.94 3.69
N ILE A 259 4.68 -13.29 2.55
CA ILE A 259 5.14 -11.92 2.28
C ILE A 259 4.62 -10.94 3.32
N PHE A 260 3.33 -11.03 3.67
CA PHE A 260 2.74 -10.16 4.67
C PHE A 260 3.44 -10.30 6.04
N VAL A 261 3.71 -11.53 6.49
CA VAL A 261 4.45 -11.80 7.73
C VAL A 261 5.87 -11.22 7.67
N ILE A 262 6.58 -11.36 6.55
CA ILE A 262 7.92 -10.78 6.36
C ILE A 262 7.87 -9.25 6.46
N ILE A 263 6.88 -8.61 5.85
CA ILE A 263 6.69 -7.16 5.91
C ILE A 263 6.41 -6.72 7.36
N VAL A 264 5.47 -7.39 8.05
CA VAL A 264 5.15 -7.09 9.46
C VAL A 264 6.38 -7.28 10.35
N PHE A 265 7.15 -8.34 10.14
CA PHE A 265 8.38 -8.59 10.90
C PHE A 265 9.45 -7.52 10.63
N THR A 266 9.60 -7.08 9.38
CA THR A 266 10.57 -6.05 9.01
C THR A 266 10.19 -4.70 9.60
N ILE A 267 8.91 -4.31 9.51
CA ILE A 267 8.38 -3.10 10.14
C ILE A 267 8.52 -3.18 11.66
N GLY A 268 8.14 -4.30 12.28
CA GLY A 268 8.27 -4.52 13.72
C GLY A 268 9.73 -4.44 14.19
N SER A 269 10.66 -5.07 13.47
CA SER A 269 12.10 -4.99 13.73
C SER A 269 12.63 -3.56 13.60
N PHE A 270 12.18 -2.82 12.57
CA PHE A 270 12.54 -1.42 12.39
C PHE A 270 12.04 -0.54 13.54
N ILE A 271 10.78 -0.69 13.97
CA ILE A 271 10.20 0.03 15.11
C ILE A 271 10.97 -0.30 16.40
N LEU A 272 11.24 -1.58 16.66
CA LEU A 272 12.00 -2.01 17.84
C LEU A 272 13.43 -1.45 17.85
N LYS A 273 14.10 -1.37 16.69
CA LYS A 273 15.41 -0.71 16.57
C LYS A 273 15.32 0.79 16.86
N LYS A 274 14.31 1.48 16.32
CA LYS A 274 14.04 2.91 16.58
C LYS A 274 13.79 3.19 18.06
N LEU A 275 12.96 2.39 18.72
CA LEU A 275 12.67 2.51 20.15
C LEU A 275 13.91 2.28 21.01
N LYS A 276 14.66 1.20 20.75
CA LYS A 276 15.93 0.93 21.46
C LYS A 276 16.97 2.02 21.24
N ALA A 277 17.05 2.60 20.04
CA ALA A 277 17.95 3.71 19.75
C ALA A 277 17.54 4.98 20.52
N ALA A 278 16.25 5.33 20.52
CA ALA A 278 15.73 6.46 21.28
C ALA A 278 16.01 6.32 22.79
N GLU A 279 15.81 5.12 23.33
CA GLU A 279 16.09 4.84 24.75
C GLU A 279 17.58 4.98 25.10
N ARG A 280 18.49 4.56 24.21
CA ARG A 280 19.94 4.77 24.39
C ARG A 280 20.29 6.26 24.41
N HIS A 281 19.70 7.06 23.52
CA HIS A 281 19.93 8.49 23.51
C HIS A 281 19.48 9.17 24.81
N HIS A 282 18.31 8.79 25.33
CA HIS A 282 17.81 9.31 26.59
C HIS A 282 18.74 8.96 27.77
N ARG A 283 19.15 7.69 27.89
CA ARG A 283 20.05 7.25 28.97
C ARG A 283 21.43 7.91 28.89
N ALA A 284 21.96 8.11 27.69
CA ALA A 284 23.23 8.81 27.49
C ALA A 284 23.13 10.28 27.93
N GLN A 285 22.00 10.93 27.65
CA GLN A 285 21.76 12.32 28.05
C GLN A 285 21.64 12.47 29.57
N GLU A 286 20.95 11.54 30.25
CA GLU A 286 20.86 11.51 31.72
C GLU A 286 22.23 11.28 32.38
N ALA A 287 23.00 10.32 31.87
CA ALA A 287 24.34 10.02 32.39
C ALA A 287 25.28 11.23 32.25
N PHE A 288 25.26 11.89 31.09
CA PHE A 288 26.05 13.09 30.84
C PHE A 288 25.68 14.23 31.80
N SER A 289 24.38 14.46 32.04
CA SER A 289 23.95 15.50 32.97
C SER A 289 24.40 15.23 34.41
N ARG A 290 24.39 13.96 34.86
CA ARG A 290 24.88 13.59 36.19
C ARG A 290 26.38 13.82 36.33
N GLN A 291 27.16 13.39 35.34
CA GLN A 291 28.61 13.58 35.34
C GLN A 291 28.99 15.06 35.35
N LEU A 292 28.24 15.91 34.65
CA LEU A 292 28.49 17.36 34.63
C LEU A 292 28.33 17.99 36.03
N ILE A 293 27.26 17.64 36.76
CA ILE A 293 27.02 18.17 38.10
C ILE A 293 28.06 17.66 39.10
N GLU A 294 28.42 16.38 39.03
CA GLU A 294 29.46 15.81 39.88
C GLU A 294 30.83 16.45 39.63
N THR A 295 31.19 16.69 38.36
CA THR A 295 32.43 17.38 38.00
C THR A 295 32.44 18.82 38.52
N GLU A 296 31.32 19.55 38.41
CA GLU A 296 31.23 20.91 38.95
C GLU A 296 31.40 20.94 40.48
N GLU A 297 30.81 19.98 41.19
CA GLU A 297 30.89 19.92 42.65
C GLU A 297 32.31 19.56 43.13
N LEU A 298 32.97 18.61 42.47
CA LEU A 298 34.37 18.27 42.76
C LEU A 298 35.31 19.46 42.52
N GLU A 299 35.09 20.20 41.43
CA GLU A 299 35.91 21.38 41.13
C GLU A 299 35.69 22.50 42.17
N ARG A 300 34.45 22.72 42.62
CA ARG A 300 34.17 23.66 43.72
C ARG A 300 34.83 23.24 45.02
N GLN A 301 34.80 21.95 45.36
CA GLN A 301 35.48 21.43 46.55
C GLN A 301 36.99 21.65 46.46
N ARG A 302 37.58 21.38 45.30
CA ARG A 302 39.01 21.63 45.05
C ARG A 302 39.36 23.10 45.25
N ILE A 303 38.63 24.02 44.60
CA ILE A 303 38.87 25.47 44.70
C ILE A 303 38.70 25.93 46.16
N ALA A 304 37.69 25.45 46.88
CA ALA A 304 37.46 25.82 48.28
C ALA A 304 38.64 25.43 49.19
N ASN A 305 39.15 24.21 49.01
CA ASN A 305 40.30 23.70 49.76
C ASN A 305 41.59 24.45 49.38
N GLU A 306 41.87 24.64 48.08
CA GLU A 306 43.04 25.39 47.60
C GLU A 306 43.05 26.84 48.12
N LEU A 307 41.90 27.52 48.13
CA LEU A 307 41.76 28.87 48.69
C LEU A 307 42.03 28.90 50.20
N HIS A 308 41.56 27.88 50.94
CA HIS A 308 41.75 27.82 52.39
C HIS A 308 43.20 27.53 52.78
N ASP A 309 43.82 26.54 52.11
CA ASP A 309 45.13 26.01 52.48
C ASP A 309 46.27 26.87 51.96
N SER A 310 46.19 27.37 50.73
CA SER A 310 47.29 28.14 50.12
C SER A 310 47.15 29.64 50.37
N LEU A 311 46.03 30.22 49.94
CA LEU A 311 45.85 31.67 49.94
C LEU A 311 45.55 32.19 51.36
N GLY A 312 44.68 31.49 52.09
CA GLY A 312 44.32 31.82 53.46
C GLY A 312 45.50 31.74 54.44
N GLN A 313 46.34 30.71 54.35
CA GLN A 313 47.52 30.56 55.21
C GLN A 313 48.61 31.57 54.86
N ASN A 314 48.91 31.77 53.57
CA ASN A 314 49.93 32.73 53.13
C ASN A 314 49.60 34.16 53.56
N LEU A 315 48.33 34.58 53.46
CA LEU A 315 47.91 35.90 53.93
C LEU A 315 48.03 36.04 55.46
N LEU A 316 47.78 34.97 56.21
CA LEU A 316 47.91 34.95 57.68
C LEU A 316 49.38 35.07 58.11
N VAL A 317 50.28 34.40 57.40
CA VAL A 317 51.74 34.54 57.58
C VAL A 317 52.17 35.98 57.28
N ILE A 318 51.76 36.55 56.14
CA ILE A 318 52.06 37.94 55.76
C ILE A 318 51.55 38.91 56.84
N LYS A 319 50.33 38.73 57.33
CA LYS A 319 49.77 39.52 58.43
C LYS A 319 50.66 39.45 59.68
N ASN A 320 51.01 38.25 60.12
CA ASN A 320 51.82 38.06 61.33
C ASN A 320 53.22 38.65 61.15
N SER A 321 53.82 38.54 59.97
CA SER A 321 55.12 39.18 59.66
C SER A 321 55.04 40.71 59.68
N LEU A 322 53.94 41.30 59.21
CA LEU A 322 53.69 42.75 59.26
C LEU A 322 53.50 43.24 60.70
N LEU A 323 52.73 42.52 61.53
CA LEU A 323 52.52 42.82 62.95
C LEU A 323 53.84 42.76 63.75
N VAL A 324 54.69 41.77 63.48
CA VAL A 324 56.02 41.64 64.12
C VAL A 324 56.94 42.80 63.73
N LYS A 325 56.95 43.20 62.46
CA LYS A 325 57.74 44.37 62.01
C LYS A 325 57.24 45.70 62.59
N GLN A 326 55.93 45.86 62.78
CA GLN A 326 55.35 47.03 63.44
C GLN A 326 55.77 47.15 64.93
N GLN A 327 56.08 46.03 65.59
CA GLN A 327 56.58 46.02 66.98
C GLN A 327 58.09 46.24 67.10
N GLN A 328 58.87 45.99 66.04
CA GLN A 328 60.34 46.06 66.08
C GLN A 328 60.91 47.38 65.53
N ASP A 329 60.24 48.05 64.59
CA ASP A 329 60.72 49.30 64.00
C ASP A 329 59.72 50.46 64.23
N GLN A 330 60.23 51.64 64.64
CA GLN A 330 59.49 52.91 64.65
C GLN A 330 59.20 53.40 63.21
N ILE A 331 58.46 52.63 62.43
CA ILE A 331 57.97 53.04 61.11
C ILE A 331 56.63 53.76 61.33
N GLU A 332 56.51 54.98 60.81
CA GLU A 332 55.32 55.83 60.93
C GLU A 332 54.02 55.07 60.62
N GLY A 333 53.18 54.96 61.65
CA GLY A 333 52.22 53.88 61.82
C GLY A 333 51.00 53.85 60.89
N LYS A 334 50.86 54.72 59.88
CA LYS A 334 49.61 54.78 59.09
C LYS A 334 49.56 53.78 57.92
N SER A 335 50.64 53.65 57.15
CA SER A 335 50.69 52.79 55.96
C SER A 335 50.78 51.30 56.29
N LEU A 336 51.51 50.93 57.35
CA LEU A 336 51.62 49.53 57.79
C LEU A 336 50.35 49.03 58.46
N GLU A 337 49.66 49.90 59.20
CA GLU A 337 48.36 49.59 59.81
C GLU A 337 47.29 49.43 58.73
N GLU A 338 47.22 50.34 57.75
CA GLU A 338 46.35 50.20 56.57
C GLU A 338 46.63 48.90 55.80
N THR A 339 47.91 48.51 55.63
CA THR A 339 48.28 47.26 54.92
C THR A 339 47.90 46.01 55.74
N SER A 340 48.11 46.03 57.06
CA SER A 340 47.70 44.94 57.96
C SER A 340 46.18 44.79 58.04
N GLU A 341 45.46 45.91 57.99
CA GLU A 341 44.01 45.96 57.93
C GLU A 341 43.51 45.46 56.57
N LEU A 342 44.14 45.86 55.46
CA LEU A 342 43.85 45.34 54.12
C LEU A 342 44.07 43.82 54.03
N VAL A 343 45.16 43.31 54.63
CA VAL A 343 45.42 41.86 54.69
C VAL A 343 44.38 41.17 55.59
N SER A 344 43.97 41.79 56.69
CA SER A 344 42.91 41.25 57.55
C SER A 344 41.57 41.17 56.82
N GLN A 345 41.24 42.21 56.06
CA GLN A 345 40.06 42.25 55.21
C GLN A 345 40.15 41.20 54.09
N THR A 346 41.32 41.06 53.45
CA THR A 346 41.56 40.05 52.41
C THR A 346 41.46 38.63 52.97
N ILE A 347 41.98 38.35 54.18
CA ILE A 347 41.81 37.05 54.85
C ILE A 347 40.33 36.78 55.12
N GLN A 348 39.59 37.77 55.59
CA GLN A 348 38.15 37.64 55.82
C GLN A 348 37.39 37.41 54.51
N GLU A 349 37.76 38.11 53.44
CA GLU A 349 37.20 37.91 52.10
C GLU A 349 37.51 36.52 51.55
N VAL A 350 38.75 36.04 51.65
CA VAL A 350 39.14 34.69 51.23
C VAL A 350 38.43 33.62 52.04
N ARG A 351 38.29 33.80 53.36
CA ARG A 351 37.51 32.91 54.23
C ARG A 351 36.03 32.94 53.87
N SER A 352 35.48 34.10 53.55
CA SER A 352 34.09 34.26 53.10
C SER A 352 33.85 33.57 51.75
N ILE A 353 34.78 33.72 50.80
CA ILE A 353 34.74 33.05 49.50
C ILE A 353 34.85 31.52 49.68
N SER A 354 35.79 31.04 50.48
CA SER A 354 35.93 29.62 50.82
C SER A 354 34.68 29.08 51.50
N HIS A 355 34.09 29.81 52.46
CA HIS A 355 32.83 29.45 53.12
C HIS A 355 31.65 29.39 52.15
N ASN A 356 31.60 30.29 51.16
CA ASN A 356 30.61 30.27 50.09
C ASN A 356 30.84 29.12 49.10
N LEU A 357 32.07 28.62 48.96
CA LEU A 357 32.43 27.49 48.10
C LEU A 357 32.36 26.12 48.79
N ARG A 358 32.45 26.07 50.13
CA ARG A 358 32.17 24.90 50.97
C ARG A 358 31.74 25.37 52.38
N PRO A 359 30.56 25.00 52.89
CA PRO A 359 30.15 25.39 54.23
C PRO A 359 30.82 24.43 55.23
N HIS A 360 32.02 24.76 55.70
CA HIS A 360 32.74 23.92 56.69
C HIS A 360 31.94 23.72 57.99
N LEU A 361 31.02 24.65 58.29
CA LEU A 361 30.05 24.55 59.38
C LEU A 361 29.08 23.37 59.22
N LEU A 362 28.87 22.85 58.00
CA LEU A 362 28.03 21.68 57.76
C LEU A 362 28.68 20.42 58.33
N ASP A 363 29.98 20.25 58.10
CA ASP A 363 30.76 19.09 58.56
C ASP A 363 30.95 19.09 60.09
N GLN A 364 31.01 20.27 60.72
CA GLN A 364 31.25 20.41 62.17
C GLN A 364 29.97 20.41 63.04
N LEU A 365 28.88 21.02 62.56
CA LEU A 365 27.69 21.27 63.38
C LEU A 365 26.46 20.45 62.94
N GLY A 366 26.50 19.85 61.75
CA GLY A 366 25.35 19.19 61.12
C GLY A 366 24.34 20.19 60.54
N ILE A 367 23.62 19.75 59.51
CA ILE A 367 22.76 20.61 58.67
C ILE A 367 21.74 21.45 59.45
N THR A 368 21.09 20.90 60.48
CA THR A 368 20.09 21.61 61.30
C THR A 368 20.68 22.89 61.90
N LYS A 369 21.86 22.77 62.53
CA LYS A 369 22.52 23.89 63.21
C LYS A 369 23.11 24.87 62.20
N THR A 370 23.65 24.38 61.10
CA THR A 370 24.21 25.22 60.03
C THR A 370 23.13 26.09 59.39
N ILE A 371 21.95 25.53 59.09
CA ILE A 371 20.82 26.29 58.54
C ILE A 371 20.34 27.34 59.55
N ARG A 372 20.17 26.98 60.83
CA ARG A 372 19.77 27.94 61.88
C ARG A 372 20.78 29.07 62.04
N SER A 373 22.08 28.75 61.99
CA SER A 373 23.15 29.73 62.04
C SER A 373 23.13 30.68 60.84
N LEU A 374 22.96 30.14 59.62
CA LEU A 374 22.82 30.93 58.40
C LEU A 374 21.63 31.88 58.50
N THR A 375 20.46 31.40 58.93
CA THR A 375 19.27 32.24 59.05
C THR A 375 19.44 33.34 60.10
N LYS A 376 20.05 33.03 61.24
CA LYS A 376 20.36 34.03 62.28
C LYS A 376 21.34 35.09 61.77
N GLN A 377 22.43 34.67 61.12
CA GLN A 377 23.43 35.59 60.56
C GLN A 377 22.80 36.55 59.54
N ILE A 378 21.91 36.05 58.67
CA ILE A 378 21.25 36.90 57.68
C ILE A 378 20.25 37.85 58.35
N ASN A 379 19.49 37.40 59.34
CA ASN A 379 18.58 38.25 60.10
C ASN A 379 19.33 39.42 60.77
N ASP A 380 20.52 39.14 61.31
CA ASP A 380 21.32 40.13 62.04
C ASP A 380 22.07 41.11 61.09
N SER A 381 22.35 40.70 59.85
CA SER A 381 23.20 41.47 58.91
C SER A 381 22.46 42.17 57.76
N SER A 382 21.26 41.71 57.37
CA SER A 382 20.59 42.18 56.15
C SER A 382 19.42 43.16 56.37
N GLY A 383 19.03 43.41 57.63
CA GLY A 383 17.87 44.25 57.97
C GLY A 383 16.51 43.62 57.63
N ILE A 384 16.49 42.36 57.17
CA ILE A 384 15.28 41.59 56.86
C ILE A 384 14.87 40.78 58.09
N SER A 385 13.60 40.87 58.49
CA SER A 385 13.08 40.02 59.58
C SER A 385 12.84 38.60 59.08
N ILE A 386 13.62 37.64 59.58
CA ILE A 386 13.51 36.23 59.17
C ILE A 386 12.92 35.38 60.29
N SER A 387 11.84 34.66 59.98
CA SER A 387 11.30 33.60 60.84
C SER A 387 11.80 32.24 60.36
N ALA A 388 12.29 31.40 61.28
CA ALA A 388 12.85 30.09 60.95
C ALA A 388 12.27 29.00 61.86
N GLU A 389 11.51 28.08 61.27
CA GLU A 389 11.01 26.86 61.91
C GLU A 389 11.69 25.67 61.24
N VAL A 390 12.58 24.98 61.95
CA VAL A 390 13.42 23.92 61.37
C VAL A 390 13.40 22.70 62.28
N ASP A 391 12.73 21.63 61.84
CA ASP A 391 12.79 20.34 62.53
C ASP A 391 14.23 19.79 62.54
N ASP A 392 14.54 18.88 63.46
CA ASP A 392 15.88 18.31 63.55
C ASP A 392 16.14 17.28 62.44
N LEU A 393 17.07 17.62 61.55
CA LEU A 393 17.40 16.87 60.33
C LEU A 393 18.49 15.80 60.54
N GLN A 394 18.93 15.55 61.78
CA GLN A 394 20.05 14.66 62.04
C GLN A 394 19.79 13.23 61.51
N ASN A 395 20.71 12.73 60.67
CA ASN A 395 20.66 11.40 60.03
C ASN A 395 19.45 11.13 59.13
N ILE A 396 18.73 12.18 58.68
CA ILE A 396 17.58 12.03 57.78
C ILE A 396 18.00 11.96 56.30
N LEU A 397 19.06 12.70 55.96
CA LEU A 397 19.59 12.81 54.60
C LEU A 397 21.00 12.26 54.55
N ASP A 398 21.43 11.75 53.38
CA ASP A 398 22.84 11.42 53.18
C ASP A 398 23.69 12.69 53.05
N SER A 399 25.01 12.57 53.26
CA SER A 399 25.92 13.72 53.26
C SER A 399 25.85 14.54 51.94
N LYS A 400 25.57 13.89 50.80
CA LYS A 400 25.43 14.57 49.51
C LYS A 400 24.13 15.37 49.40
N ALA A 401 23.02 14.82 49.88
CA ALA A 401 21.72 15.47 49.97
C ALA A 401 21.76 16.63 50.97
N GLU A 402 22.43 16.49 52.10
CA GLU A 402 22.60 17.58 53.07
C GLU A 402 23.29 18.80 52.45
N ILE A 403 24.42 18.58 51.75
CA ILE A 403 25.14 19.65 51.07
C ILE A 403 24.23 20.35 50.06
N ASN A 404 23.54 19.59 49.21
CA ASN A 404 22.69 20.17 48.17
C ASN A 404 21.48 20.90 48.75
N LEU A 405 20.86 20.37 49.81
CA LEU A 405 19.78 21.06 50.51
C LEU A 405 20.28 22.39 51.09
N PHE A 406 21.42 22.39 51.79
CA PHE A 406 22.02 23.60 52.32
C PHE A 406 22.27 24.64 51.22
N ARG A 407 22.79 24.21 50.06
CA ARG A 407 23.02 25.11 48.91
C ARG A 407 21.74 25.72 48.38
N MET A 408 20.67 24.93 48.26
CA MET A 408 19.39 25.46 47.79
C MET A 408 18.81 26.48 48.76
N VAL A 409 18.94 26.24 50.07
CA VAL A 409 18.55 27.19 51.11
C VAL A 409 19.40 28.47 51.03
N GLN A 410 20.73 28.33 50.93
CA GLN A 410 21.67 29.45 50.82
C GLN A 410 21.42 30.30 49.58
N GLU A 411 21.24 29.67 48.42
CA GLU A 411 20.97 30.37 47.15
C GLU A 411 19.60 31.06 47.18
N SER A 412 18.60 30.45 47.83
CA SER A 412 17.29 31.08 48.00
C SER A 412 17.39 32.36 48.83
N PHE A 413 18.12 32.33 49.95
CA PHE A 413 18.34 33.53 50.75
C PHE A 413 19.21 34.58 50.05
N ASN A 414 20.25 34.18 49.32
CA ASN A 414 21.05 35.10 48.52
C ASN A 414 20.20 35.84 47.47
N ASN A 415 19.27 35.13 46.83
CA ASN A 415 18.33 35.73 45.89
C ASN A 415 17.37 36.71 46.59
N ILE A 416 16.91 36.39 47.80
CA ILE A 416 16.08 37.31 48.59
C ILE A 416 16.85 38.62 48.88
N ILE A 417 18.08 38.51 49.37
CA ILE A 417 18.93 39.65 49.75
C ILE A 417 19.28 40.51 48.54
N LYS A 418 19.78 39.89 47.46
CA LYS A 418 20.31 40.62 46.30
C LYS A 418 19.24 41.09 45.32
N HIS A 419 18.11 40.39 45.25
CA HIS A 419 17.17 40.55 44.14
C HIS A 419 15.71 40.76 44.53
N SER A 420 15.30 40.50 45.79
CA SER A 420 13.88 40.62 46.14
C SER A 420 13.47 41.99 46.69
N GLY A 421 14.37 42.67 47.43
CA GLY A 421 14.01 43.91 48.16
C GLY A 421 12.97 43.66 49.27
N ALA A 422 12.95 42.44 49.81
CA ALA A 422 11.99 42.00 50.82
C ALA A 422 12.29 42.61 52.19
N THR A 423 11.25 42.84 52.99
CA THR A 423 11.37 43.27 54.41
C THR A 423 11.15 42.11 55.38
N LYS A 424 10.53 41.02 54.93
CA LYS A 424 10.27 39.80 55.70
C LYS A 424 10.53 38.55 54.86
N ALA A 425 11.12 37.53 55.48
CA ALA A 425 11.23 36.20 54.91
C ALA A 425 10.94 35.11 55.95
N SER A 426 10.57 33.92 55.49
CA SER A 426 10.33 32.74 56.35
C SER A 426 10.97 31.50 55.75
N LEU A 427 11.62 30.70 56.61
CA LEU A 427 12.09 29.35 56.32
C LEU A 427 11.33 28.36 57.20
N GLU A 428 10.70 27.39 56.57
CA GLU A 428 10.00 26.29 57.23
C GLU A 428 10.55 24.96 56.70
N ILE A 429 11.11 24.15 57.58
CA ILE A 429 11.59 22.80 57.28
C ILE A 429 10.84 21.85 58.21
N LYS A 430 9.92 21.07 57.65
CA LYS A 430 9.07 20.12 58.39
C LYS A 430 9.21 18.70 57.90
N ILE A 431 9.36 17.77 58.84
CA ILE A 431 9.47 16.34 58.56
C ILE A 431 8.06 15.73 58.57
N PHE A 432 7.71 15.06 57.49
CA PHE A 432 6.52 14.22 57.38
C PHE A 432 6.93 12.74 57.25
N PRO A 433 6.02 11.78 57.48
CA PRO A 433 6.35 10.35 57.48
C PRO A 433 7.08 9.84 56.23
N ASP A 434 6.74 10.39 55.05
CA ASP A 434 7.27 9.92 53.76
C ASP A 434 8.12 10.96 53.03
N TYR A 435 8.19 12.19 53.54
CA TYR A 435 8.91 13.29 52.88
C TYR A 435 9.32 14.39 53.85
N LEU A 436 10.38 15.09 53.50
CA LEU A 436 10.79 16.34 54.13
C LEU A 436 10.31 17.50 53.24
N ASN A 437 9.59 18.46 53.83
CA ASN A 437 9.11 19.65 53.13
C ASN A 437 9.89 20.88 53.58
N VAL A 438 10.51 21.54 52.61
CA VAL A 438 11.27 22.78 52.81
C VAL A 438 10.59 23.90 52.05
N ARG A 439 10.23 24.97 52.75
CA ARG A 439 9.52 26.13 52.21
C ARG A 439 10.25 27.40 52.58
N ILE A 440 10.59 28.19 51.58
CA ILE A 440 11.26 29.48 51.74
C ILE A 440 10.39 30.52 51.07
N LYS A 441 9.99 31.55 51.82
CA LYS A 441 9.07 32.57 51.32
C LYS A 441 9.57 33.97 51.67
N ASP A 442 9.40 34.91 50.76
CA ASP A 442 9.68 36.32 50.97
C ASP A 442 8.48 37.20 50.56
N ASN A 443 8.48 38.46 50.99
CA ASN A 443 7.43 39.44 50.69
C ASN A 443 7.87 40.54 49.69
N GLY A 444 8.94 40.33 48.93
CA GLY A 444 9.49 41.35 48.05
C GLY A 444 8.76 41.47 46.70
N ARG A 445 9.47 41.98 45.69
CA ARG A 445 8.87 42.39 44.40
C ARG A 445 8.33 41.24 43.54
N GLY A 446 8.70 39.99 43.86
CA GLY A 446 8.33 38.80 43.07
C GLY A 446 8.84 38.83 41.62
N MET A 447 8.52 37.79 40.84
CA MET A 447 9.05 37.56 39.50
C MET A 447 7.98 37.03 38.55
N ASN A 448 8.05 37.39 37.27
CA ASN A 448 7.20 36.81 36.23
C ASN A 448 7.86 35.54 35.66
N LEU A 449 7.49 34.38 36.19
CA LEU A 449 8.08 33.08 35.82
C LEU A 449 7.85 32.71 34.34
N GLN A 450 6.73 33.12 33.74
CA GLN A 450 6.43 32.79 32.34
C GLN A 450 7.26 33.61 31.35
N ALA A 451 7.49 34.89 31.64
CA ALA A 451 8.35 35.74 30.84
C ALA A 451 9.82 35.32 30.93
N ILE A 452 10.28 34.93 32.13
CA ILE A 452 11.66 34.47 32.36
C ILE A 452 11.91 33.15 31.60
N ARG A 453 10.98 32.17 31.70
CA ARG A 453 11.04 30.87 30.99
C ARG A 453 11.05 30.96 29.46
N LYS A 454 10.52 32.04 28.89
CA LYS A 454 10.46 32.26 27.42
C LYS A 454 11.62 33.10 26.87
N SER A 455 12.44 33.72 27.73
CA SER A 455 13.57 34.54 27.28
C SER A 455 14.75 33.67 26.82
N GLU A 456 15.49 34.08 25.79
CA GLU A 456 16.76 33.43 25.37
C GLU A 456 17.85 33.45 26.48
N ASN A 457 17.62 34.22 27.55
CA ASN A 457 18.47 34.28 28.74
C ASN A 457 18.04 33.32 29.86
N TYR A 458 17.03 32.45 29.63
CA TYR A 458 16.68 31.39 30.59
C TYR A 458 17.85 30.41 30.70
N GLY A 459 18.55 30.46 31.84
CA GLY A 459 19.81 29.73 32.06
C GLY A 459 21.06 30.59 32.23
N ARG A 460 21.02 31.91 31.93
CA ARG A 460 22.12 32.84 32.28
C ARG A 460 22.11 33.28 33.74
N GLY A 461 20.94 33.25 34.39
CA GLY A 461 20.83 33.39 35.84
C GLY A 461 21.14 32.06 36.52
N PHE A 462 22.37 31.87 36.98
CA PHE A 462 22.87 30.58 37.49
C PHE A 462 22.10 30.03 38.71
N GLY A 463 21.44 30.88 39.50
CA GLY A 463 20.80 30.48 40.77
C GLY A 463 19.58 29.56 40.62
N LEU A 464 18.53 30.02 39.93
CA LEU A 464 17.25 29.28 39.83
C LEU A 464 17.37 28.00 39.00
N TYR A 465 18.10 28.07 37.88
CA TYR A 465 18.36 26.91 37.03
C TYR A 465 19.25 25.88 37.72
N GLY A 466 20.23 26.34 38.51
CA GLY A 466 21.07 25.47 39.33
C GLY A 466 20.27 24.75 40.41
N MET A 467 19.33 25.46 41.06
CA MET A 467 18.40 24.86 42.03
C MET A 467 17.51 23.78 41.40
N GLU A 468 16.90 24.07 40.24
CA GLU A 468 16.04 23.12 39.52
C GLU A 468 16.81 21.85 39.11
N LYS A 469 18.05 22.00 38.61
CA LYS A 469 18.93 20.87 38.29
C LYS A 469 19.33 20.05 39.51
N ARG A 470 19.65 20.69 40.65
CA ARG A 470 20.00 19.98 41.89
C ARG A 470 18.81 19.18 42.42
N ALA A 471 17.61 19.75 42.41
CA ALA A 471 16.40 19.00 42.78
C ALA A 471 16.17 17.79 41.87
N HIS A 472 16.33 17.97 40.56
CA HIS A 472 16.19 16.87 39.60
C HIS A 472 17.25 15.77 39.81
N LEU A 473 18.49 16.12 40.16
CA LEU A 473 19.56 15.15 40.42
C LEU A 473 19.20 14.19 41.56
N PHE A 474 18.57 14.70 42.61
CA PHE A 474 18.19 13.93 43.79
C PHE A 474 16.73 13.42 43.76
N ASN A 475 16.02 13.57 42.64
CA ASN A 475 14.59 13.27 42.51
C ASN A 475 13.71 14.00 43.53
N TRP A 476 14.04 15.25 43.84
CA TRP A 476 13.25 16.13 44.68
C TRP A 476 12.23 16.89 43.82
N ILE A 477 11.05 17.14 44.39
CA ILE A 477 10.05 17.98 43.73
C ILE A 477 10.37 19.44 44.10
N TYR A 478 10.68 20.24 43.08
CA TYR A 478 11.00 21.66 43.21
C TYR A 478 9.94 22.52 42.52
N GLU A 479 9.34 23.42 43.29
CA GLU A 479 8.33 24.34 42.80
C GLU A 479 8.70 25.77 43.20
N ILE A 480 8.64 26.69 42.24
CA ILE A 480 8.74 28.13 42.50
C ILE A 480 7.40 28.76 42.18
N ILE A 481 6.85 29.47 43.16
CA ILE A 481 5.63 30.25 43.04
C ILE A 481 6.01 31.71 43.24
N SER A 482 5.91 32.52 42.20
CA SER A 482 6.25 33.94 42.28
C SER A 482 5.28 34.75 41.44
N SER A 483 4.89 35.93 41.94
CA SER A 483 4.08 36.88 41.19
C SER A 483 4.47 38.31 41.55
N LEU A 484 4.36 39.22 40.57
CA LEU A 484 4.73 40.63 40.74
C LEU A 484 4.04 41.24 41.97
N ASN A 485 4.84 41.87 42.84
CA ASN A 485 4.46 42.51 44.10
C ASN A 485 3.82 41.60 45.16
N ARG A 486 3.97 40.27 45.07
CA ARG A 486 3.48 39.31 46.07
C ARG A 486 4.57 38.42 46.66
N GLY A 487 5.84 38.73 46.41
CA GLY A 487 6.98 37.93 46.84
C GLY A 487 7.19 36.64 46.06
N THR A 488 8.14 35.82 46.52
CA THR A 488 8.45 34.50 45.97
C THR A 488 8.36 33.43 47.05
N GLU A 489 7.85 32.26 46.69
CA GLU A 489 7.83 31.06 47.51
C GLU A 489 8.52 29.93 46.74
N ILE A 490 9.55 29.36 47.37
CA ILE A 490 10.26 28.18 46.89
C ILE A 490 9.85 27.02 47.78
N LYS A 491 9.38 25.94 47.15
CA LYS A 491 8.97 24.71 47.82
C LYS A 491 9.78 23.53 47.31
N LEU A 492 10.29 22.76 48.24
CA LEU A 492 11.09 21.57 48.03
C LEU A 492 10.46 20.41 48.78
N THR A 493 10.09 19.35 48.07
CA THR A 493 9.61 18.10 48.67
C THR A 493 10.63 17.01 48.41
N ILE A 494 11.25 16.54 49.48
CA ILE A 494 12.34 15.57 49.47
C ILE A 494 11.78 14.23 49.95
N PRO A 495 11.63 13.21 49.09
CA PRO A 495 11.13 11.91 49.51
C PRO A 495 12.13 11.22 50.45
N LEU A 496 11.66 10.77 51.62
CA LEU A 496 12.47 10.02 52.56
C LEU A 496 12.36 8.53 52.21
N ARG A 497 13.45 7.93 51.71
CA ARG A 497 13.48 6.47 51.53
C ARG A 497 13.61 5.83 52.91
N ARG A 498 12.62 5.02 53.31
CA ARG A 498 12.83 4.07 54.41
C ARG A 498 13.94 3.11 54.01
N ASN A 499 15.05 3.13 54.73
CA ASN A 499 15.91 1.97 54.81
C ASN A 499 15.09 0.89 55.53
N SER A 500 14.50 -0.01 54.76
CA SER A 500 14.05 -1.32 55.25
C SER A 500 15.24 -2.25 55.34
#